data_AF-A0A1C5RBY2-F1
#
_entry.id   AF-A0A1C5RBY2-F1
#
_cell.length_a   1.000
_cell.length_b   1.000
_cell.length_c   1.000
_cell.angle_alpha   90.00
_cell.angle_beta   90.00
_cell.angle_gamma   90.00
#
_symmetry.space_group_name_H-M   'P 1'
#
loop_
_entity.id
_entity.type
_entity.pdbx_description
1 polymer ?
#
loop_
_entity_poly.entity_id
_entity_poly.type
_entity_poly.pdbx_seq_one_letter_code
_entity_poly.pdbx_strand_id
1 'polypeptide(L)'
;MVNQYPAEIFAKAEWVDFEGLKMPVPAGYDTYLKMAFGDYMQLPPEEDRVPAHEAVKIDLDHSYKIYKGKYYCVAGEEKNAKE
;
A
#
# COMPACT_ATOMS: atom_id res chain seq x y z
N MET A 1 -2.19 -3.37 13.07
CA MET A 1 -3.10 -4.21 12.26
C MET A 1 -4.12 -4.80 13.23
N VAL A 2 -5.40 -4.50 13.06
CA VAL A 2 -6.43 -4.73 14.11
C VAL A 2 -7.18 -6.06 13.91
N ASN A 3 -7.12 -6.67 12.73
CA ASN A 3 -7.92 -7.84 12.37
C ASN A 3 -7.09 -9.13 12.41
N GLN A 4 -7.70 -10.19 12.95
CA GLN A 4 -7.23 -11.57 12.77
C GLN A 4 -7.83 -12.14 11.49
N TYR A 5 -6.98 -12.67 10.61
CA TYR A 5 -7.39 -13.22 9.33
C TYR A 5 -7.31 -14.77 9.36
N PRO A 6 -8.24 -15.48 8.70
CA PRO A 6 -8.11 -16.93 8.54
C PRO A 6 -6.83 -17.26 7.76
N ALA A 7 -6.03 -18.21 8.24
CA ALA A 7 -4.74 -18.55 7.62
C ALA A 7 -4.91 -19.06 6.18
N GLU A 8 -6.04 -19.70 5.90
CA GLU A 8 -6.38 -20.36 4.65
C GLU A 8 -6.46 -19.38 3.48
N ILE A 9 -6.82 -18.11 3.73
CA ILE A 9 -6.93 -17.09 2.67
C ILE A 9 -5.56 -16.75 2.07
N PHE A 10 -4.47 -17.09 2.78
CA PHE A 10 -3.08 -16.93 2.37
C PHE A 10 -2.40 -18.26 2.01
N ALA A 11 -3.12 -19.39 2.02
CA ALA A 11 -2.52 -20.72 1.85
C ALA A 11 -1.87 -20.96 0.48
N LYS A 12 -2.31 -20.23 -0.55
CA LYS A 12 -1.72 -20.28 -1.89
C LYS A 12 -1.80 -18.91 -2.57
N ALA A 13 -0.94 -18.73 -3.57
CA ALA A 13 -1.01 -17.59 -4.47
C ALA A 13 -1.77 -17.96 -5.76
N GLU A 14 -2.63 -17.05 -6.21
CA GLU A 14 -3.24 -17.05 -7.54
C GLU A 14 -2.53 -16.01 -8.40
N TRP A 15 -2.30 -16.33 -9.68
CA TRP A 15 -1.61 -15.43 -10.61
C TRP A 15 -2.61 -14.73 -11.51
N VAL A 16 -2.75 -13.42 -11.33
CA VAL A 16 -3.70 -12.59 -12.08
C VAL A 16 -2.98 -11.64 -13.03
N ASP A 17 -3.64 -11.23 -14.11
CA ASP A 17 -3.14 -10.17 -14.98
C ASP A 17 -3.37 -8.81 -14.32
N PHE A 18 -2.31 -8.03 -14.17
CA PHE A 18 -2.36 -6.66 -13.66
C PHE A 18 -1.28 -5.82 -14.37
N GLU A 19 -1.69 -4.72 -15.01
CA GLU A 19 -0.78 -3.79 -15.70
C GLU A 19 0.18 -4.50 -16.69
N GLY A 20 -0.30 -5.51 -17.40
CA GLY A 20 0.48 -6.29 -18.38
C GLY A 20 1.47 -7.30 -17.77
N LEU A 21 1.45 -7.48 -16.46
CA LEU A 21 2.27 -8.45 -15.73
C LEU A 21 1.40 -9.48 -15.01
N LYS A 22 1.92 -10.69 -14.85
CA LYS A 22 1.33 -11.68 -13.94
C LYS A 22 1.76 -11.37 -12.52
N MET A 23 0.80 -11.08 -11.65
CA MET A 23 1.06 -10.75 -10.25
C MET A 23 0.49 -11.82 -9.32
N PRO A 24 1.23 -12.27 -8.30
CA PRO A 24 0.73 -13.21 -7.31
C PRO A 24 -0.14 -12.48 -6.28
N VAL A 25 -1.36 -12.97 -6.05
CA VAL A 25 -2.27 -12.49 -4.99
C VAL A 25 -2.68 -13.66 -4.08
N PRO A 26 -3.03 -13.43 -2.81
CA PRO A 26 -3.58 -14.48 -1.96
C PRO A 26 -4.84 -15.08 -2.59
N ALA A 27 -5.02 -16.40 -2.57
CA ALA A 27 -6.23 -17.01 -3.14
C ALA A 27 -7.53 -16.51 -2.52
N GLY A 28 -7.51 -16.12 -1.24
CA GLY A 28 -8.64 -15.46 -0.58
C GLY A 28 -8.51 -13.94 -0.55
N TYR A 29 -7.90 -13.32 -1.57
CA TYR A 29 -7.74 -11.86 -1.65
C TYR A 29 -9.05 -11.12 -1.43
N ASP A 30 -10.17 -11.62 -1.96
CA ASP A 30 -11.48 -10.97 -1.81
C ASP A 30 -11.93 -10.93 -0.33
N THR A 31 -11.74 -12.03 0.39
CA THR A 31 -12.01 -12.08 1.84
C THR A 31 -11.11 -11.12 2.61
N TYR A 32 -9.82 -11.11 2.29
CA TYR A 32 -8.86 -10.19 2.90
C TYR A 32 -9.27 -8.72 2.68
N LEU A 33 -9.57 -8.34 1.44
CA LEU A 33 -9.91 -6.96 1.08
C LEU A 33 -11.23 -6.52 1.74
N LYS A 34 -12.24 -7.40 1.79
CA LYS A 34 -13.50 -7.12 2.51
C LYS A 34 -13.29 -6.92 4.00
N MET A 35 -12.45 -7.74 4.63
CA MET A 35 -12.14 -7.63 6.05
C MET A 35 -11.33 -6.37 6.37
N ALA A 36 -10.39 -5.98 5.50
CA ALA A 36 -9.50 -4.86 5.72
C ALA A 36 -10.12 -3.51 5.35
N PHE A 37 -10.92 -3.46 4.28
CA PHE A 37 -11.35 -2.21 3.64
C PHE A 37 -12.88 -2.10 3.44
N GLY A 38 -13.67 -3.12 3.82
CA GLY A 38 -15.11 -3.13 3.59
C GLY A 38 -15.47 -3.35 2.12
N ASP A 39 -16.41 -2.57 1.58
CA ASP A 39 -16.74 -2.64 0.16
C ASP A 39 -15.66 -1.94 -0.69
N TYR A 40 -14.51 -2.60 -0.82
CA TYR A 40 -13.30 -2.08 -1.46
C TYR A 40 -13.46 -1.77 -2.96
N MET A 41 -14.52 -2.25 -3.59
CA MET A 41 -14.83 -1.99 -5.00
C MET A 41 -15.66 -0.72 -5.19
N GLN A 42 -16.20 -0.17 -4.10
CA GLN A 42 -16.88 1.10 -4.09
C GLN A 42 -15.90 2.21 -3.73
N LEU A 43 -15.83 3.24 -4.57
CA LEU A 43 -15.05 4.44 -4.23
C LEU A 43 -15.62 5.10 -2.97
N PRO A 44 -14.78 5.62 -2.08
CA PRO A 44 -15.25 6.40 -0.94
C PRO A 44 -16.01 7.67 -1.42
N PRO A 45 -16.81 8.30 -0.55
CA PRO A 45 -17.41 9.61 -0.81
C PRO A 45 -16.39 10.63 -1.30
N GLU A 46 -16.79 11.59 -2.13
CA GLU A 46 -15.87 12.54 -2.76
C GLU A 46 -15.09 13.39 -1.73
N GLU A 47 -15.74 13.73 -0.63
CA GLU A 47 -15.14 14.43 0.52
C GLU A 47 -14.02 13.64 1.21
N ASP A 48 -14.09 12.30 1.15
CA ASP A 48 -13.10 11.39 1.73
C ASP A 48 -12.00 10.98 0.73
N ARG A 49 -12.09 11.41 -0.54
CA ARG A 49 -11.06 11.15 -1.57
C ARG A 49 -9.87 12.09 -1.44
N VAL A 50 -9.42 12.32 -0.21
CA VAL A 50 -8.25 13.13 0.12
C VAL A 50 -7.08 12.21 0.53
N PRO A 51 -5.83 12.57 0.24
CA PRO A 51 -4.69 11.74 0.64
C PRO A 51 -4.61 11.55 2.16
N ALA A 52 -4.70 10.30 2.62
CA ALA A 52 -4.56 9.95 4.04
C ALA A 52 -3.09 9.88 4.52
N HIS A 53 -2.13 9.89 3.59
CA HIS A 53 -0.70 9.86 3.88
C HIS A 53 -0.03 11.14 3.40
N GLU A 54 0.90 11.65 4.21
CA GLU A 54 1.76 12.77 3.82
C GLU A 54 2.82 12.28 2.83
N ALA A 55 2.85 12.88 1.64
CA ALA A 55 3.86 12.61 0.63
C ALA A 55 5.00 13.63 0.73
N VAL A 56 6.24 13.15 0.87
CA VAL A 56 7.43 14.02 0.89
C VAL A 56 7.75 14.57 -0.50
N LYS A 57 7.63 13.74 -1.55
CA LYS A 57 7.84 14.12 -2.95
C LYS A 57 7.07 13.19 -3.87
N ILE A 58 6.26 13.77 -4.76
CA ILE A 58 5.62 13.08 -5.89
C ILE A 58 6.30 13.55 -7.17
N ASP A 59 6.80 12.61 -7.97
CA ASP A 59 7.39 12.83 -9.28
C ASP A 59 7.11 11.60 -10.14
N LEU A 60 6.42 11.80 -11.25
CA LEU A 60 6.03 10.74 -12.18
C LEU A 60 6.93 10.70 -13.43
N ASP A 61 7.83 11.68 -13.58
CA ASP A 61 8.65 11.88 -14.77
C ASP A 61 10.10 11.39 -14.56
N HIS A 62 10.58 11.38 -13.31
CA HIS A 62 11.96 11.01 -12.98
C HIS A 62 12.04 9.79 -12.06
N SER A 63 13.07 8.96 -12.27
CA SER A 63 13.36 7.83 -11.40
C SER A 63 13.66 8.28 -9.97
N TYR A 64 13.08 7.60 -8.98
CA TYR A 64 13.30 7.87 -7.54
C TYR A 64 14.79 7.90 -7.14
N LYS A 65 15.67 7.26 -7.93
CA LYS A 65 17.11 7.20 -7.72
C LYS A 65 17.77 8.58 -7.68
N ILE A 66 17.26 9.58 -8.42
CA ILE A 66 17.81 10.95 -8.40
C ILE A 66 17.62 11.63 -7.04
N TYR A 67 16.69 11.13 -6.23
CA TYR A 67 16.36 11.65 -4.91
C TYR A 67 17.15 11.01 -3.77
N LYS A 68 18.05 10.07 -4.09
CA LYS A 68 18.90 9.43 -3.09
C LYS A 68 19.75 10.47 -2.34
N GLY A 69 19.67 10.47 -1.01
CA GLY A 69 20.34 11.43 -0.14
C GLY A 69 19.62 12.77 0.05
N LYS A 70 18.46 12.99 -0.59
CA LYS A 70 17.61 14.19 -0.42
C LYS A 70 16.24 13.86 0.17
N TYR A 71 15.46 13.03 -0.53
CA TYR A 71 14.13 12.58 -0.10
C TYR A 71 14.04 11.04 0.04
N TYR A 72 15.02 10.31 -0.51
CA TYR A 72 15.10 8.85 -0.50
C TYR A 72 16.43 8.41 0.12
N CYS A 73 16.42 7.47 1.08
CA CYS A 73 17.62 7.01 1.80
C CYS A 73 18.50 8.15 2.34
N VAL A 74 17.87 9.11 3.02
CA VAL A 74 18.57 10.22 3.71
C VAL A 74 19.25 9.64 4.95
N ALA A 75 20.50 10.05 5.23
CA ALA A 75 21.13 9.72 6.51
C ALA A 75 20.29 10.34 7.64
N GLY A 76 19.92 9.55 8.64
CA GLY A 76 18.83 9.87 9.55
C GLY A 76 18.98 11.23 10.26
N GLU A 77 17.89 11.99 10.28
CA GLU A 77 17.64 12.94 11.37
C GLU A 77 17.23 12.11 12.60
N GLU A 78 17.87 12.37 13.74
CA GLU A 78 17.44 11.84 15.04
C GLU A 78 15.99 12.24 15.28
N LYS A 79 15.06 11.30 15.11
CA LYS A 79 13.71 11.47 15.63
C LYS A 79 13.82 11.38 17.14
N ASN A 80 13.87 12.53 17.82
CA ASN A 80 13.58 12.62 19.25
C ASN A 80 12.23 11.94 19.47
N ALA A 81 12.27 10.73 20.04
CA ALA A 81 11.09 10.05 20.54
C ALA A 81 10.52 10.95 21.64
N LYS A 82 9.38 11.59 21.37
CA LYS A 82 8.63 12.26 22.42
C LYS A 82 8.03 11.18 23.31
N GLU A 83 8.44 11.20 24.58
CA GLU A 83 7.85 10.49 25.73
C GLU A 83 6.33 10.71 25.83
#